data_AF-A0AAJ2WLX5-F1
#
_entry.id   AF-A0AAJ2WLX5-F1
#
_cell.length_a   1.000
_cell.length_b   1.000
_cell.length_c   1.000
_cell.angle_alpha   90.00
_cell.angle_beta   90.00
_cell.angle_gamma   90.00
#
_symmetry.space_group_name_H-M   'P 1'
#
loop_
_entity.id
_entity.type
_entity.pdbx_description
1 polymer ?
#
loop_
_entity_poly.entity_id
_entity_poly.type
_entity_poly.pdbx_seq_one_letter_code
_entity_poly.pdbx_strand_id
1 'polypeptide(L)'
;AGVVASSATAAQFMDLGAWLDPTSGNASLLGALMNSAWLTDKERRDLEYRKYKELNQQGYKRDEDPCKNLRNRIEYMKKLALARHSWDMRWMTPKYPGGRHAAVNARDWAELKILEERLRRECPDECN
;
A
#
# COMPACT_ATOMS: atom_id res chain seq x y z
N ALA A 1 22.81 -26.51 0.39
CA ALA A 1 23.17 -25.63 -0.75
C ALA A 1 22.53 -26.21 -1.99
N GLY A 2 21.84 -25.51 -2.88
CA GLY A 2 21.58 -24.08 -3.00
C GLY A 2 21.03 -23.83 -4.42
N VAL A 3 19.83 -23.28 -4.46
CA VAL A 3 19.15 -22.50 -5.51
C VAL A 3 18.80 -23.17 -6.85
N VAL A 4 17.49 -23.15 -7.08
CA VAL A 4 16.68 -23.65 -8.17
C VAL A 4 16.75 -22.72 -9.40
N ALA A 5 16.66 -23.33 -10.57
CA ALA A 5 16.57 -22.75 -11.90
C ALA A 5 15.66 -21.51 -12.02
N SER A 6 16.13 -20.51 -12.78
CA SER A 6 15.26 -19.67 -13.62
C SER A 6 16.10 -18.85 -14.61
N SER A 7 16.46 -19.46 -15.74
CA SER A 7 17.09 -18.78 -16.87
C SER A 7 16.31 -19.11 -18.14
N ALA A 8 15.06 -18.67 -18.20
CA ALA A 8 14.22 -18.80 -19.39
C ALA A 8 13.04 -17.81 -19.43
N THR A 9 13.26 -16.51 -19.19
CA THR A 9 12.36 -15.42 -19.65
C THR A 9 13.11 -14.08 -19.82
N ALA A 10 14.38 -14.14 -20.21
CA ALA A 10 15.20 -12.96 -20.46
C ALA A 10 15.06 -12.37 -21.88
N ALA A 11 14.07 -12.79 -22.68
CA ALA A 11 13.96 -12.35 -24.07
C ALA A 11 12.52 -12.36 -24.59
N GLN A 12 11.70 -11.43 -24.11
CA GLN A 12 10.68 -10.84 -24.97
C GLN A 12 10.94 -9.35 -24.92
N PHE A 13 11.45 -8.86 -26.05
CA PHE A 13 11.90 -7.51 -26.28
C PHE A 13 10.99 -6.49 -25.58
N MET A 14 11.58 -5.78 -24.62
CA MET A 14 11.10 -4.47 -24.22
C MET A 14 11.00 -3.65 -25.50
N ASP A 15 9.78 -3.46 -26.00
CA ASP A 15 9.53 -2.58 -27.13
C ASP A 15 9.93 -1.17 -26.69
N LEU A 16 11.16 -0.78 -27.03
CA LEU A 16 11.71 0.55 -26.74
C LEU A 16 10.80 1.65 -27.29
N GLY A 17 10.04 1.36 -28.36
CA GLY A 17 9.01 2.25 -28.89
C GLY A 17 7.88 2.48 -27.89
N ALA A 18 7.37 1.42 -27.26
CA ALA A 18 6.34 1.51 -26.24
C ALA A 18 6.80 2.16 -24.92
N TRP A 19 8.11 2.27 -24.64
CA TRP A 19 8.63 2.98 -23.46
C TRP A 19 8.95 4.45 -23.74
N LEU A 20 9.22 4.81 -24.99
CA LEU A 20 9.52 6.17 -25.44
C LEU A 20 8.31 6.89 -26.06
N ASP A 21 7.22 6.17 -26.33
CA ASP A 21 5.95 6.75 -26.77
C ASP A 21 5.27 7.49 -25.61
N PRO A 22 5.18 8.83 -25.65
CA PRO A 22 4.62 9.64 -24.56
C PRO A 22 3.12 9.39 -24.31
N THR A 23 2.42 8.69 -25.23
CA THR A 23 1.01 8.33 -25.09
C THR A 23 0.78 6.94 -24.47
N SER A 24 1.86 6.18 -24.28
CA SER A 24 1.80 4.85 -23.68
C SER A 24 1.74 4.91 -22.14
N GLY A 25 1.05 3.92 -21.54
CA GLY A 25 1.07 3.72 -20.09
C GLY A 25 2.48 3.41 -19.54
N ASN A 26 3.36 2.88 -20.39
CA ASN A 26 4.74 2.53 -20.02
C ASN A 26 5.66 3.76 -19.97
N ALA A 27 5.50 4.77 -20.84
CA ALA A 27 6.22 6.04 -20.72
C ALA A 27 5.79 6.83 -19.47
N SER A 28 4.51 6.74 -19.10
CA SER A 28 4.02 7.31 -17.84
C SER A 28 4.65 6.62 -16.62
N LEU A 29 4.77 5.29 -16.66
CA LEU A 29 5.43 4.49 -15.64
C LEU A 29 6.94 4.77 -15.58
N LEU A 30 7.61 4.90 -16.74
CA LEU A 30 9.02 5.26 -16.86
C LEU A 30 9.28 6.67 -16.34
N GLY A 31 8.42 7.64 -16.69
CA GLY A 31 8.49 9.00 -16.19
C GLY A 31 8.33 9.04 -14.67
N ALA A 32 7.42 8.26 -14.10
CA ALA A 32 7.26 8.12 -12.65
C ALA A 32 8.48 7.44 -11.99
N LEU A 33 9.03 6.38 -12.60
CA LEU A 33 10.22 5.68 -12.14
C LEU A 33 11.45 6.58 -12.16
N MET A 34 11.70 7.26 -13.28
CA MET A 34 12.81 8.20 -13.42
C MET A 34 12.65 9.37 -12.44
N ASN A 35 11.47 9.98 -12.33
CA ASN A 35 11.23 11.04 -11.33
C ASN A 35 11.47 10.57 -9.89
N SER A 36 11.18 9.30 -9.57
CA SER A 36 11.45 8.74 -8.24
C SER A 36 12.93 8.36 -8.02
N ALA A 37 13.69 8.10 -9.08
CA ALA A 37 15.09 7.72 -9.02
C ALA A 37 16.02 8.89 -8.64
N TRP A 38 15.63 10.13 -8.96
CA TRP A 38 16.40 11.34 -8.64
C TRP A 38 16.13 11.91 -7.24
N LEU A 39 15.15 11.39 -6.51
CA LEU A 39 14.82 11.87 -5.17
C LEU A 39 15.86 11.40 -4.15
N THR A 40 16.34 12.34 -3.34
CA THR A 40 17.09 12.02 -2.12
C THR A 40 16.25 11.16 -1.18
N ASP A 41 16.89 10.39 -0.30
CA ASP A 41 16.19 9.60 0.71
C ASP A 41 15.25 10.44 1.58
N LYS A 42 15.63 11.68 1.86
CA LYS A 42 14.79 12.64 2.58
C LYS A 42 13.51 12.95 1.80
N GLU A 43 13.63 13.32 0.53
CA GLU A 43 12.46 13.65 -0.31
C GLU A 43 11.57 12.43 -0.53
N ARG A 44 12.16 11.24 -0.71
CA ARG A 44 11.44 9.98 -0.85
C ARG A 44 10.66 9.64 0.42
N ARG A 45 11.31 9.74 1.58
CA ARG A 45 10.67 9.54 2.88
C ARG A 45 9.50 10.50 3.09
N ASP A 46 9.71 11.79 2.78
CA ASP A 46 8.70 12.83 3.00
C ASP A 46 7.54 12.69 1.99
N LEU A 47 7.80 12.25 0.76
CA LEU A 47 6.78 11.91 -0.24
C LEU A 47 5.94 10.70 0.20
N GLU A 48 6.57 9.61 0.61
CA GLU A 48 5.85 8.42 1.08
C GLU A 48 5.07 8.71 2.37
N TYR A 49 5.61 9.54 3.25
CA TYR A 49 4.90 10.01 4.45
C TYR A 49 3.64 10.78 4.07
N ARG A 50 3.73 11.71 3.11
CA ARG A 50 2.58 12.45 2.60
C ARG A 50 1.52 11.52 2.00
N LYS A 51 1.90 10.53 1.20
CA LYS A 51 0.95 9.59 0.57
C LYS A 51 0.03 8.89 1.56
N TYR A 52 0.57 8.33 2.65
CA TYR A 52 -0.30 7.67 3.63
C TYR A 52 -1.08 8.67 4.49
N LYS A 53 -0.55 9.89 4.70
CA LYS A 53 -1.27 10.97 5.39
C LYS A 53 -2.45 11.48 4.57
N GLU A 54 -2.29 11.61 3.26
CA GLU A 54 -3.35 11.94 2.32
C GLU A 54 -4.44 10.85 2.32
N LEU A 55 -4.04 9.57 2.27
CA LEU A 55 -4.97 8.45 2.46
C LEU A 55 -5.77 8.59 3.76
N ASN A 56 -5.09 8.90 4.87
CA ASN A 56 -5.74 9.10 6.16
C ASN A 56 -6.71 10.30 6.19
N GLN A 57 -6.43 11.34 5.42
CA GLN A 57 -7.29 12.53 5.31
C GLN A 57 -8.51 12.27 4.43
N GLN A 58 -8.35 11.50 3.34
CA GLN A 58 -9.45 11.10 2.46
C GLN A 58 -10.50 10.27 3.21
N GLY A 59 -10.06 9.48 4.19
CA GLY A 59 -10.93 8.58 4.94
C GLY A 59 -11.45 7.45 4.05
N TYR A 60 -12.64 6.95 4.36
CA TYR A 60 -13.28 5.87 3.61
C TYR A 60 -14.61 6.33 3.02
N LYS A 61 -15.01 5.69 1.92
CA LYS A 61 -16.30 5.92 1.30
C LYS A 61 -17.41 5.38 2.20
N ARG A 62 -18.21 6.28 2.76
CA ARG A 62 -19.41 5.91 3.52
C ARG A 62 -20.49 5.40 2.57
N ASP A 63 -21.27 4.45 3.06
CA ASP A 63 -22.40 3.87 2.35
C ASP A 63 -23.62 3.83 3.28
N GLU A 64 -24.82 3.85 2.70
CA GLU A 64 -26.06 3.75 3.46
C GLU A 64 -26.33 2.32 3.91
N ASP A 65 -25.87 1.33 3.11
CA ASP A 65 -25.88 -0.07 3.50
C ASP A 65 -24.86 -0.28 4.65
N PRO A 66 -25.30 -0.71 5.84
CA PRO A 66 -24.44 -0.87 7.01
C PRO A 66 -23.32 -1.90 6.77
N CYS A 67 -23.59 -2.95 6.01
CA CYS A 67 -22.64 -4.01 5.69
C CYS A 67 -21.60 -3.55 4.67
N LYS A 68 -22.04 -2.85 3.63
CA LYS A 68 -21.12 -2.25 2.66
C LYS A 68 -20.27 -1.15 3.28
N ASN A 69 -20.85 -0.33 4.15
CA ASN A 69 -20.15 0.69 4.91
C ASN A 69 -19.09 0.07 5.85
N LEU A 70 -19.42 -1.03 6.52
CA LEU A 70 -18.47 -1.77 7.37
C LEU A 70 -17.32 -2.37 6.55
N ARG A 71 -17.61 -2.97 5.37
CA ARG A 71 -16.59 -3.45 4.42
C ARG A 71 -15.66 -2.31 3.97
N ASN A 72 -16.22 -1.17 3.55
CA ASN A 72 -15.45 0.01 3.14
C ASN A 72 -14.53 0.52 4.26
N ARG A 73 -15.03 0.54 5.51
CA ARG A 73 -14.24 0.94 6.68
C ARG A 73 -13.10 -0.04 6.94
N ILE A 74 -13.35 -1.35 6.88
CA ILE A 74 -12.32 -2.39 7.07
C ILE A 74 -11.23 -2.28 5.99
N GLU A 75 -11.62 -2.16 4.72
CA GLU A 75 -10.66 -2.01 3.63
C GLU A 75 -9.78 -0.77 3.78
N TYR A 76 -10.39 0.36 4.14
CA TYR A 76 -9.67 1.59 4.41
C TYR A 76 -8.65 1.42 5.54
N MET A 77 -9.08 0.85 6.67
CA MET A 77 -8.21 0.62 7.82
C MET A 77 -7.04 -0.30 7.45
N LYS A 78 -7.28 -1.36 6.67
CA LYS A 78 -6.22 -2.24 6.15
C LYS A 78 -5.23 -1.47 5.29
N LYS A 79 -5.72 -0.70 4.31
CA LYS A 79 -4.87 0.11 3.41
C LYS A 79 -4.01 1.10 4.20
N LEU A 80 -4.61 1.79 5.18
CA LEU A 80 -3.90 2.77 6.00
C LEU A 80 -2.85 2.13 6.92
N ALA A 81 -3.21 1.07 7.65
CA ALA A 81 -2.29 0.37 8.54
C ALA A 81 -1.10 -0.20 7.76
N LEU A 82 -1.35 -0.80 6.59
CA LEU A 82 -0.32 -1.38 5.75
C LEU A 82 0.59 -0.31 5.13
N ALA A 83 0.03 0.79 4.61
CA ALA A 83 0.81 1.91 4.09
C ALA A 83 1.74 2.51 5.16
N ARG A 84 1.20 2.79 6.36
CA ARG A 84 2.00 3.33 7.47
C ARG A 84 3.04 2.33 7.99
N HIS A 85 2.69 1.05 8.13
CA HIS A 85 3.65 0.03 8.54
C HIS A 85 4.79 -0.10 7.52
N SER A 86 4.48 -0.08 6.21
CA SER A 86 5.51 -0.15 5.17
C SER A 86 6.46 1.06 5.21
N TRP A 87 5.94 2.25 5.49
CA TRP A 87 6.75 3.45 5.68
C TRP A 87 7.66 3.33 6.91
N ASP A 88 7.11 2.87 8.04
CA ASP A 88 7.84 2.67 9.29
C ASP A 88 9.00 1.67 9.14
N MET A 89 8.77 0.58 8.39
CA MET A 89 9.80 -0.44 8.15
C MET A 89 10.87 0.03 7.17
N ARG A 90 10.50 0.80 6.14
CA ARG A 90 11.44 1.34 5.15
C ARG A 90 12.33 2.44 5.74
N TRP A 91 11.77 3.29 6.60
CA TRP A 91 12.46 4.44 7.19
C TRP A 91 12.71 4.25 8.68
N MET A 92 13.05 3.02 9.05
CA MET A 92 13.34 2.66 10.43
C MET A 92 14.53 3.44 10.97
N THR A 93 14.49 3.76 12.27
CA THR A 93 15.60 4.46 12.94
C THR A 93 15.94 3.73 14.24
N PRO A 94 17.19 3.77 14.73
CA PRO A 94 17.57 3.12 15.98
C PRO A 94 16.74 3.57 17.19
N LYS A 95 16.23 4.80 17.18
CA LYS A 95 15.34 5.33 18.22
C LYS A 95 13.97 4.63 18.25
N TYR A 96 13.55 4.05 17.13
CA TYR A 96 12.25 3.41 16.95
C TYR A 96 12.41 2.08 16.19
N PRO A 97 12.94 1.03 16.83
CA PRO A 97 13.26 -0.25 16.17
C PRO A 97 12.04 -1.04 15.69
N GLY A 98 10.84 -0.69 16.17
CA GLY A 98 9.57 -1.24 15.66
C GLY A 98 8.85 -0.31 14.68
N GLY A 99 9.47 0.80 14.28
CA GLY A 99 8.80 1.90 13.57
C GLY A 99 8.25 2.98 14.50
N ARG A 100 8.09 4.19 13.97
CA ARG A 100 7.62 5.35 14.76
C ARG A 100 6.17 5.20 15.20
N HIS A 101 5.37 4.43 14.46
CA HIS A 101 3.94 4.27 14.71
C HIS A 101 3.57 2.85 15.14
N ALA A 102 4.51 2.08 15.68
CA ALA A 102 4.30 0.68 16.10
C ALA A 102 3.04 0.50 16.98
N ALA A 103 2.88 1.32 18.02
CA ALA A 103 1.71 1.27 18.91
C ALA A 103 0.39 1.59 18.19
N VAL A 104 0.41 2.54 17.25
CA VAL A 104 -0.79 2.90 16.48
C VAL A 104 -1.16 1.79 15.53
N ASN A 105 -0.18 1.20 14.82
CA ASN A 105 -0.41 0.06 13.95
C ASN A 105 -0.97 -1.13 14.75
N ALA A 106 -0.42 -1.43 15.92
CA ALA A 106 -0.90 -2.52 16.78
C ALA A 106 -2.37 -2.32 17.19
N ARG A 107 -2.76 -1.09 17.57
CA ARG A 107 -4.15 -0.75 17.89
C ARG A 107 -5.06 -0.89 16.68
N ASP A 108 -4.64 -0.40 15.52
CA ASP A 108 -5.46 -0.44 14.30
C ASP A 108 -5.65 -1.89 13.80
N TRP A 109 -4.64 -2.76 13.96
CA TRP A 109 -4.78 -4.20 13.72
C TRP A 109 -5.74 -4.89 14.71
N ALA A 110 -5.75 -4.48 15.98
CA ALA A 110 -6.71 -5.00 16.96
C ALA A 110 -8.15 -4.58 16.62
N GLU A 111 -8.36 -3.30 16.30
CA GLU A 111 -9.67 -2.79 15.85
C GLU A 111 -10.12 -3.47 14.55
N LEU A 112 -9.21 -3.74 13.60
CA LEU A 112 -9.52 -4.50 12.39
C LEU A 112 -10.12 -5.87 12.70
N LYS A 113 -9.54 -6.61 13.66
CA LYS A 113 -10.09 -7.92 14.07
C LYS A 113 -11.51 -7.79 14.61
N ILE A 114 -11.76 -6.79 15.46
CA ILE A 114 -13.09 -6.52 16.02
C ILE A 114 -14.09 -6.20 14.90
N LEU A 115 -13.72 -5.35 13.93
CA LEU A 115 -14.59 -4.99 12.81
C LEU A 115 -14.84 -6.17 11.87
N GLU A 116 -13.83 -7.01 11.60
CA GLU A 116 -13.99 -8.22 10.78
C GLU A 116 -14.87 -9.27 11.45
N GLU A 117 -14.76 -9.43 12.76
CA GLU A 117 -15.68 -10.28 13.54
C GLU A 117 -17.09 -9.71 13.54
N ARG A 118 -17.22 -8.38 13.68
CA ARG A 118 -18.50 -7.69 13.56
C ARG A 118 -19.12 -7.91 12.18
N LEU A 119 -18.34 -7.78 11.12
CA LEU A 119 -18.80 -8.02 9.75
C LEU A 119 -19.30 -9.46 9.57
N ARG A 120 -18.53 -10.45 10.06
CA ARG A 120 -18.93 -11.86 10.01
C ARG A 120 -20.23 -12.15 10.77
N ARG A 121 -20.50 -11.42 11.86
CA ARG A 121 -21.70 -11.59 12.68
C ARG A 121 -22.93 -10.86 12.14
N GLU A 122 -22.77 -9.59 11.75
CA GLU A 122 -23.87 -8.67 11.42
C GLU A 122 -24.22 -8.69 9.93
N CYS A 123 -23.29 -9.14 9.09
CA CYS A 123 -23.45 -9.20 7.64
C CYS A 123 -23.19 -10.63 7.15
N PRO A 124 -24.01 -11.60 7.59
CA PRO A 124 -23.91 -12.99 7.17
C PRO A 124 -24.46 -13.14 5.75
N ASP A 125 -23.77 -12.57 4.77
CA ASP A 125 -24.00 -12.88 3.36
C ASP A 125 -22.76 -13.65 2.89
N GLU A 126 -22.98 -14.91 2.56
CA GLU A 126 -22.16 -15.81 1.75
C GLU A 126 -20.84 -15.25 1.20
N CYS A 127 -19.75 -15.99 1.39
CA CYS A 127 -18.58 -15.90 0.52
C CYS A 127 -19.04 -16.02 -0.94
N ASN A 128 -19.18 -14.90 -1.65
CA ASN A 128 -19.35 -14.85 -3.09
C ASN A 128 -18.12 -14.16 -3.69
#